data_AF-A0A356P5X5-F1
#
_entry.id   AF-A0A356P5X5-F1
#
_cell.length_a   1.000
_cell.length_b   1.000
_cell.length_c   1.000
_cell.angle_alpha   90.00
_cell.angle_beta   90.00
_cell.angle_gamma   90.00
#
_symmetry.space_group_name_H-M   'P 1'
#
loop_
_entity.id
_entity.type
_entity.pdbx_description
1 polymer ?
#
loop_
_entity_poly.entity_id
_entity_poly.type
_entity_poly.pdbx_seq_one_letter_code
_entity_poly.pdbx_strand_id
1 'polypeptide(L)' 'VYEFEPELVEGLKELDNAILCPHIASATIETRTKMGTIAVSNILAAMRGELPPNCLNPEVYKK' A
#
# COMPACT_ATOMS: atom_id res chain seq x y z
N VAL A 1 -10.00 -1.32 -7.17
CA VAL A 1 -10.17 -0.50 -5.97
C VAL A 1 -11.52 0.17 -6.05
N TYR A 2 -12.14 0.44 -4.92
CA TYR A 2 -13.43 1.15 -4.83
C TYR A 2 -13.19 2.56 -4.29
N GLU A 3 -14.12 3.48 -4.56
CA GLU A 3 -13.99 4.88 -4.11
C GLU A 3 -14.10 5.00 -2.58
N PHE A 4 -14.96 4.17 -1.96
CA PHE A 4 -15.27 4.21 -0.53
C PHE A 4 -15.01 2.85 0.13
N GLU A 5 -13.81 2.26 -0.06
CA GLU A 5 -13.50 0.94 0.49
C GLU A 5 -13.78 0.82 2.01
N PRO A 6 -14.45 -0.26 2.46
CA PRO A 6 -14.82 -1.47 1.71
C PRO A 6 -16.17 -1.40 0.97
N GLU A 7 -16.88 -0.27 1.04
CA GLU A 7 -18.23 -0.11 0.49
C GLU A 7 -18.25 -0.12 -1.04
N LEU A 8 -19.29 -0.75 -1.59
CA LEU A 8 -19.60 -0.72 -3.01
C LEU A 8 -20.70 0.31 -3.27
N VAL A 9 -20.64 0.96 -4.43
CA VAL A 9 -21.78 1.75 -4.90
C VAL A 9 -22.97 0.83 -5.20
N GLU A 10 -24.18 1.31 -4.96
CA GLU A 10 -25.42 0.58 -5.23
C GLU A 10 -25.49 0.11 -6.70
N GLY A 11 -25.97 -1.11 -6.92
CA GLY A 11 -26.12 -1.70 -8.26
C GLY A 11 -24.85 -2.35 -8.82
N LEU A 12 -23.67 -2.12 -8.24
CA LEU A 12 -22.41 -2.63 -8.78
C LEU A 12 -22.25 -4.15 -8.63
N LYS A 13 -22.71 -4.72 -7.51
CA LYS A 13 -22.58 -6.17 -7.24
C LYS A 13 -23.66 -7.01 -7.95
N GLU A 14 -24.69 -6.34 -8.46
CA GLU A 14 -25.81 -6.92 -9.19
C GLU A 14 -25.50 -7.11 -10.69
N LEU A 15 -24.38 -6.58 -11.18
CA LEU A 15 -23.96 -6.71 -12.59
C LEU A 15 -23.32 -8.08 -12.87
N ASP A 16 -23.99 -8.90 -13.67
CA ASP A 16 -23.50 -10.24 -14.06
C ASP A 16 -22.25 -10.22 -14.96
N ASN A 17 -21.92 -9.06 -15.53
CA ASN A 17 -20.81 -8.88 -16.47
C ASN A 17 -19.54 -8.28 -15.82
N ALA A 18 -19.44 -8.28 -14.50
CA ALA A 18 -18.29 -7.73 -13.77
C ALA A 18 -17.72 -8.73 -12.75
N ILE A 19 -16.40 -8.75 -12.60
CA ILE A 19 -15.70 -9.46 -11.52
C ILE A 19 -15.20 -8.44 -10.51
N LEU A 20 -15.56 -8.66 -9.24
CA LEU A 20 -15.24 -7.79 -8.12
C LEU A 20 -14.20 -8.45 -7.20
N CYS A 21 -13.13 -7.73 -6.89
CA CYS A 21 -12.04 -8.22 -6.04
C CYS A 21 -11.81 -7.25 -4.86
N PRO A 22 -11.69 -7.72 -3.61
CA PRO A 22 -11.57 -6.86 -2.42
C PRO A 22 -10.13 -6.34 -2.24
N HIS A 23 -9.64 -5.53 -3.18
CA HIS A 23 -8.32 -4.90 -3.16
C HIS A 23 -7.14 -5.87 -2.90
N ILE A 24 -7.20 -7.05 -3.51
CA ILE A 24 -6.22 -8.13 -3.29
C ILE A 24 -5.04 -8.12 -4.28
N ALA A 25 -4.79 -7.01 -4.99
CA ALA A 25 -3.77 -6.94 -6.03
C ALA A 25 -2.35 -7.30 -5.52
N SER A 26 -2.02 -6.95 -4.28
CA SER A 26 -0.72 -7.28 -3.65
C SER A 26 -0.80 -8.42 -2.63
N ALA A 27 -1.94 -9.07 -2.47
CA ALA A 27 -2.26 -9.91 -1.31
C ALA A 27 -1.70 -11.34 -1.39
N THR A 28 -0.50 -11.54 -1.94
CA THR A 28 0.24 -12.80 -1.82
C THR A 28 1.12 -12.76 -0.56
N ILE A 29 1.41 -13.92 0.02
CA ILE A 29 2.31 -14.00 1.19
C ILE A 29 3.67 -13.39 0.86
N GLU A 30 4.24 -13.74 -0.29
CA GLU A 30 5.54 -13.25 -0.74
C GLU A 30 5.56 -11.72 -0.88
N THR A 31 4.61 -11.15 -1.62
CA THR A 31 4.56 -9.70 -1.87
C THR A 31 4.31 -8.93 -0.57
N ARG A 32 3.35 -9.35 0.26
CA ARG A 32 3.06 -8.68 1.54
C ARG A 32 4.21 -8.77 2.53
N THR A 33 4.92 -9.91 2.58
CA THR A 33 6.12 -10.07 3.42
C THR A 33 7.21 -9.09 2.99
N LYS A 34 7.50 -9.02 1.68
CA LYS A 34 8.49 -8.10 1.13
C LYS A 34 8.13 -6.64 1.40
N MET A 35 6.87 -6.25 1.21
CA MET A 35 6.39 -4.90 1.55
C MET A 35 6.59 -4.58 3.03
N GLY A 36 6.29 -5.54 3.93
CA GLY A 36 6.54 -5.41 5.36
C GLY A 36 8.03 -5.18 5.68
N THR A 37 8.91 -5.98 5.08
CA THR A 37 10.37 -5.80 5.22
C THR A 37 10.84 -4.43 4.73
N ILE A 38 10.31 -3.95 3.60
CA ILE A 38 10.61 -2.60 3.08
C ILE A 38 10.17 -1.52 4.09
N ALA A 39 8.96 -1.63 4.66
CA ALA A 39 8.48 -0.68 5.66
C ALA A 39 9.39 -0.62 6.89
N VAL A 40 9.74 -1.78 7.46
CA VAL A 40 10.66 -1.88 8.60
C VAL A 40 12.04 -1.29 8.27
N SER A 41 12.56 -1.56 7.08
CA SER A 41 13.87 -1.06 6.64
C SER A 41 13.91 0.47 6.57
N ASN A 42 12.83 1.10 6.08
CA ASN A 42 12.69 2.56 6.06
C ASN A 42 12.62 3.15 7.47
N ILE A 43 11.83 2.55 8.37
CA ILE A 43 11.71 3.00 9.77
C ILE A 43 13.08 2.95 10.47
N LEU A 44 13.79 1.84 10.33
CA LEU A 44 15.10 1.67 10.97
C LEU A 44 16.14 2.67 10.45
N ALA A 45 16.15 2.96 9.15
CA ALA A 45 17.03 3.99 8.58
C ALA A 45 16.70 5.39 9.16
N ALA A 46 15.42 5.76 9.21
CA ALA A 46 15.00 7.02 9.81
C ALA A 46 15.44 7.15 11.28
N MET A 47 15.27 6.08 12.07
CA MET A 47 15.67 6.06 13.48
C MET A 47 17.18 6.18 13.69
N ARG A 48 18.00 5.80 12.71
CA ARG A 48 19.45 6.00 12.72
C ARG A 48 19.88 7.39 12.22
N GLY A 49 18.94 8.25 11.82
CA GLY A 49 19.26 9.53 11.19
C GLY A 49 19.73 9.40 9.74
N GLU A 50 19.56 8.23 9.12
CA GLU A 50 19.84 7.99 7.71
C GLU A 50 18.62 8.37 6.86
N LEU A 51 18.85 8.68 5.58
CA LEU A 51 17.75 8.87 4.62
C LEU A 51 17.06 7.51 4.36
N PRO A 52 15.74 7.37 4.57
CA PRO A 52 15.04 6.12 4.27
C PRO A 52 15.17 5.75 2.78
N PRO A 53 15.43 4.47 2.43
CA PRO A 53 15.64 4.06 1.05
C PRO A 53 14.49 4.36 0.08
N ASN A 54 13.25 4.45 0.59
CA ASN A 54 12.04 4.77 -0.16
C ASN A 54 11.38 6.03 0.42
N CYS A 55 12.18 7.07 0.67
CA CYS A 55 11.68 8.36 1.16
C CYS A 55 10.88 9.07 0.05
N LEU A 56 9.60 9.33 0.30
CA LEU A 56 8.72 10.04 -0.63
C LEU A 56 9.08 11.52 -0.76
N ASN A 57 9.44 12.13 0.35
CA ASN A 57 9.66 13.56 0.52
C ASN A 57 11.08 13.84 1.07
N PRO A 58 12.15 13.53 0.32
CA PRO A 58 13.53 13.66 0.80
C PRO A 58 13.96 15.09 1.10
N GLU A 59 13.24 16.10 0.63
CA GLU A 59 13.46 17.51 0.93
C GLU A 59 13.35 17.83 2.44
N VAL A 60 12.61 17.03 3.22
CA VAL A 60 12.50 17.24 4.68
C VAL A 60 13.80 16.95 5.44
N TYR A 61 14.77 16.30 4.78
CA TYR A 61 16.10 15.99 5.34
C TYR A 61 17.16 17.03 4.97
N LYS A 62 16.87 17.93 4.02
CA LYS A 62 17.77 19.02 3.65
C LYS A 62 17.56 20.16 4.63
N LYS A 63 18.54 20.41 5.50
CA LYS A 63 18.63 21.63 6.30
C LYS A 63 19.21 22.77 5.48
#